data_AF-A0A643CAS5-F1
#
_entry.id   AF-A0A643CAS5-F1
#
_cell.length_a   1.000
_cell.length_b   1.000
_cell.length_c   1.000
_cell.angle_alpha   90.00
_cell.angle_beta   90.00
_cell.angle_gamma   90.00
#
_symmetry.space_group_name_H-M   'P 1'
#
loop_
_entity.id
_entity.type
_entity.pdbx_description
1 polymer ?
#
loop_
_entity_poly.entity_id
_entity_poly.type
_entity_poly.pdbx_seq_one_letter_code
_entity_poly.pdbx_strand_id
1 'polypeptide(L)'
;TITPGATPGSLLPVVIIAVGAFLFLVAFVGCCGACKENYYSKRDSRSLHLQFAIFLSLIMLVEVAAAIAGYVFRDKVISEFNKDFRQQMQNYPQNNHTALILDRMQEDFKCCGAANYTDWEKILMVTKRVPDSCCVNVTQGCGINFNMKDIHTEGCVERIGSWLRNKMLVVAAAALGIAFVEVLGIIFACCLVKSIRSGYEVM
;
A
#
# COMPACT_ATOMS: atom_id res chain seq x y z
N THR A 1 9.05 -24.47 20.07
CA THR A 1 8.67 -24.61 18.65
C THR A 1 8.79 -23.24 18.02
N ILE A 2 9.94 -22.98 17.39
CA ILE A 2 10.30 -21.67 16.83
C ILE A 2 9.69 -21.63 15.43
N THR A 3 8.76 -20.71 15.18
CA THR A 3 8.20 -20.46 13.85
C THR A 3 9.29 -19.89 12.95
N PRO A 4 9.77 -20.62 11.92
CA PRO A 4 10.77 -20.11 11.02
C PRO A 4 10.09 -19.20 9.99
N GLY A 5 10.59 -17.96 9.92
CA GLY A 5 10.57 -17.13 8.71
C GLY A 5 9.21 -16.86 8.08
N ALA A 6 8.56 -15.77 8.49
CA ALA A 6 7.70 -15.07 7.54
C ALA A 6 8.56 -14.67 6.34
N THR A 7 8.33 -15.30 5.19
CA THR A 7 8.94 -14.90 3.92
C THR A 7 8.47 -13.48 3.58
N PRO A 8 9.33 -12.58 3.06
CA PRO A 8 8.98 -11.19 2.80
C PRO A 8 7.75 -11.02 1.87
N GLY A 9 7.45 -12.00 1.01
CA GLY A 9 6.23 -12.00 0.18
C GLY A 9 4.91 -12.19 0.93
N SER A 10 4.93 -12.70 2.18
CA SER A 10 3.73 -12.97 2.98
C SER A 10 3.36 -11.84 3.95
N LEU A 11 4.24 -10.85 4.13
CA LEU A 11 4.03 -9.77 5.09
C LEU A 11 3.01 -8.73 4.59
N LEU A 12 3.03 -8.40 3.30
CA LEU A 12 2.16 -7.36 2.75
C LEU A 12 0.66 -7.70 2.90
N PRO A 13 0.18 -8.91 2.53
CA PRO A 13 -1.23 -9.27 2.75
C PRO A 13 -1.62 -9.29 4.23
N VAL A 14 -0.74 -9.76 5.12
CA VAL A 14 -0.99 -9.81 6.57
C VAL A 14 -1.15 -8.41 7.14
N VAL A 15 -0.29 -7.46 6.73
CA VAL A 15 -0.39 -6.05 7.15
C VAL A 15 -1.71 -5.44 6.67
N ILE A 16 -2.11 -5.68 5.41
CA ILE A 16 -3.38 -5.15 4.88
C ILE A 16 -4.58 -5.68 5.68
N ILE A 17 -4.60 -6.98 5.99
CA ILE A 17 -5.67 -7.59 6.81
C ILE A 17 -5.68 -6.99 8.22
N ALA A 18 -4.53 -6.84 8.85
CA ALA A 18 -4.42 -6.28 10.19
C ALA A 18 -4.90 -4.83 10.25
N VAL A 19 -4.50 -3.99 9.29
CA VAL A 19 -4.96 -2.59 9.17
C VAL A 19 -6.47 -2.55 8.96
N GLY A 20 -7.01 -3.36 8.03
CA GLY A 20 -8.44 -3.42 7.77
C GLY A 20 -9.28 -3.83 8.99
N ALA A 21 -8.82 -4.85 9.73
CA ALA A 21 -9.48 -5.28 10.97
C ALA A 21 -9.45 -4.18 12.05
N PHE A 22 -8.33 -3.48 12.20
CA PHE A 22 -8.21 -2.36 13.13
C PHE A 22 -9.16 -1.21 12.77
N LEU A 23 -9.20 -0.80 11.50
CA LEU A 23 -10.11 0.26 11.02
C LEU A 23 -11.59 -0.12 11.24
N PHE A 24 -11.94 -1.38 11.02
CA PHE A 24 -13.28 -1.89 11.29
C PHE A 24 -13.67 -1.76 12.77
N LEU A 25 -12.76 -2.09 13.70
CA LEU A 25 -13.00 -1.94 15.14
C LEU A 25 -13.20 -0.47 15.53
N VAL A 26 -12.38 0.44 14.99
CA VAL A 26 -12.52 1.88 15.23
C VAL A 26 -13.87 2.39 14.73
N ALA A 27 -14.28 1.97 13.53
CA ALA A 27 -15.59 2.32 12.96
C ALA A 27 -16.76 1.76 13.78
N PHE A 28 -16.66 0.51 14.25
CA PHE A 28 -17.66 -0.11 15.11
C PHE A 28 -17.82 0.64 16.44
N VAL A 29 -16.71 1.02 17.07
CA VAL A 29 -16.70 1.85 18.29
C VAL A 29 -17.37 3.20 18.04
N GLY A 30 -17.04 3.89 16.95
CA GLY A 30 -17.69 5.16 16.58
C GLY A 30 -19.21 5.00 16.35
N CYS A 31 -19.62 3.97 15.62
CA CYS A 31 -21.03 3.69 15.30
C CYS A 31 -21.84 3.31 16.56
N CYS A 32 -21.32 2.40 17.39
CA CYS A 32 -21.97 2.05 18.65
C CYS A 32 -22.06 3.23 19.61
N GLY A 33 -21.08 4.15 19.59
CA GLY A 33 -21.11 5.40 20.36
C GLY A 33 -22.31 6.25 19.96
N ALA A 34 -22.49 6.48 18.66
CA ALA A 34 -23.61 7.25 18.14
C ALA A 34 -24.99 6.58 18.40
N CYS A 35 -25.11 5.27 18.23
CA CYS A 35 -26.39 4.58 18.39
C CYS A 35 -26.88 4.45 19.84
N LYS A 36 -25.96 4.42 20.83
CA LYS A 36 -26.29 4.21 22.26
C LYS A 36 -26.71 5.48 23.02
N GLU A 37 -27.08 6.55 22.32
CA GLU A 37 -27.58 7.77 22.95
C GLU A 37 -28.92 7.55 23.69
N ASN A 38 -29.68 6.51 23.35
CA ASN A 38 -31.09 6.36 23.74
C ASN A 38 -31.44 5.35 24.86
N TYR A 39 -30.52 4.50 25.37
CA TYR A 39 -30.91 3.45 26.34
C TYR A 39 -29.83 3.23 27.44
N TYR A 40 -30.07 3.79 28.64
CA TYR A 40 -29.41 3.56 29.94
C TYR A 40 -27.91 3.17 29.96
N SER A 41 -27.04 4.19 29.90
CA SER A 41 -25.90 4.47 30.79
C SER A 41 -25.00 5.51 30.11
N LYS A 42 -25.39 6.79 30.23
CA LYS A 42 -24.68 7.94 29.64
C LYS A 42 -23.19 8.07 30.11
N ARG A 43 -22.75 7.31 31.12
CA ARG A 43 -21.33 7.20 31.55
C ARG A 43 -20.51 6.33 30.60
N ASP A 44 -21.13 5.34 29.95
CA ASP A 44 -20.46 4.36 29.08
C ASP A 44 -20.29 4.89 27.64
N SER A 45 -21.31 5.59 27.10
CA SER A 45 -21.22 6.23 25.76
C SER A 45 -20.17 7.33 25.70
N ARG A 46 -19.91 8.03 26.83
CA ARG A 46 -18.86 9.05 26.93
C ARG A 46 -17.45 8.45 26.83
N SER A 47 -17.25 7.26 27.41
CA SER A 47 -16.00 6.51 27.28
C SER A 47 -15.75 6.11 25.82
N LEU A 48 -16.81 5.71 25.10
CA LEU A 48 -16.71 5.21 23.73
C LEU A 48 -16.36 6.32 22.72
N HIS A 49 -16.94 7.51 22.83
CA HIS A 49 -16.55 8.66 21.99
C HIS A 49 -15.15 9.18 22.31
N LEU A 50 -14.74 9.15 23.58
CA LEU A 50 -13.37 9.51 23.96
C LEU A 50 -12.36 8.50 23.39
N GLN A 51 -12.67 7.21 23.45
CA GLN A 51 -11.85 6.17 22.86
C GLN A 51 -11.73 6.32 21.34
N PHE A 52 -12.83 6.65 20.66
CA PHE A 52 -12.83 6.95 19.23
C PHE A 52 -11.92 8.15 18.91
N ALA A 53 -12.03 9.25 19.65
CA ALA A 53 -11.17 10.43 19.46
C ALA A 53 -9.69 10.12 19.72
N ILE A 54 -9.37 9.29 20.72
CA ILE A 54 -8.00 8.83 21.01
C ILE A 54 -7.47 8.01 19.83
N PHE A 55 -8.25 7.04 19.31
CA PHE A 55 -7.82 6.23 18.17
C PHE A 55 -7.58 7.06 16.92
N LEU A 56 -8.48 7.99 16.58
CA LEU A 56 -8.28 8.91 15.44
C LEU A 56 -7.04 9.79 15.63
N SER A 57 -6.79 10.28 16.85
CA SER A 57 -5.59 11.08 17.15
C SER A 57 -4.31 10.25 16.95
N LEU A 58 -4.31 8.97 17.35
CA LEU A 58 -3.17 8.07 17.12
C LEU A 58 -2.95 7.78 15.64
N ILE A 59 -4.03 7.58 14.87
CA ILE A 59 -3.93 7.36 13.42
C ILE A 59 -3.33 8.61 12.75
N MET A 60 -3.81 9.80 13.08
CA MET A 60 -3.28 11.07 12.55
C MET A 60 -1.78 11.24 12.83
N LEU A 61 -1.32 10.87 14.04
CA LEU A 61 0.11 10.90 14.36
C LEU A 61 0.92 9.91 13.52
N VAL A 62 0.39 8.70 13.31
CA VAL A 62 1.02 7.69 12.45
C VAL A 62 1.04 8.15 10.99
N GLU A 63 -0.02 8.78 10.50
CA GLU A 63 -0.10 9.30 9.13
C GLU A 63 0.95 10.39 8.88
N VAL A 64 1.08 11.35 9.80
CA VAL A 64 2.12 12.39 9.72
C VAL A 64 3.52 11.78 9.78
N ALA A 65 3.77 10.84 10.69
CA ALA A 65 5.05 10.15 10.78
C ALA A 65 5.37 9.35 9.51
N ALA A 66 4.38 8.65 8.94
CA ALA A 66 4.51 7.90 7.70
C ALA A 66 4.77 8.81 6.50
N ALA A 67 4.11 9.96 6.41
CA ALA A 67 4.33 10.95 5.36
C ALA A 67 5.77 11.50 5.39
N ILE A 68 6.26 11.86 6.58
CA ILE A 68 7.65 12.32 6.78
C ILE A 68 8.63 11.20 6.42
N ALA A 69 8.42 9.99 6.96
CA ALA A 69 9.28 8.85 6.69
C ALA A 69 9.31 8.49 5.20
N GLY A 70 8.16 8.49 4.52
CA GLY A 70 8.05 8.23 3.09
C GLY A 70 8.83 9.24 2.26
N TYR A 71 8.79 10.53 2.62
CA TYR A 71 9.56 11.57 1.94
C TYR A 71 11.07 11.46 2.17
N VAL A 72 11.48 11.20 3.42
CA VAL A 72 12.90 11.10 3.82
C VAL A 72 13.55 9.83 3.26
N PHE A 73 12.85 8.69 3.28
CA PHE A 73 13.39 7.41 2.85
C PHE A 73 13.04 7.02 1.41
N ARG A 74 12.47 7.92 0.60
CA ARG A 74 12.04 7.64 -0.79
C ARG A 74 13.11 6.96 -1.65
N ASP A 75 14.35 7.45 -1.59
CA ASP A 75 15.44 6.95 -2.43
C ASP A 75 15.88 5.55 -1.96
N LYS A 76 15.84 5.32 -0.64
CA LYS A 76 16.10 4.01 -0.05
C LYS A 76 15.02 3.00 -0.46
N VAL A 77 13.74 3.39 -0.45
CA VAL A 77 12.63 2.54 -0.90
C VAL A 77 12.83 2.12 -2.35
N ILE A 78 13.20 3.05 -3.25
CA ILE A 78 13.47 2.72 -4.66
C ILE A 78 14.67 1.78 -4.80
N SER A 79 15.73 2.01 -4.02
CA SER A 79 16.91 1.14 -4.02
C SER A 79 16.59 -0.28 -3.54
N GLU A 80 15.84 -0.43 -2.44
CA GLU A 80 15.41 -1.75 -1.95
C GLU A 80 14.46 -2.42 -2.94
N PHE A 81 13.53 -1.66 -3.53
CA PHE A 81 12.67 -2.17 -4.59
C PHE A 81 13.47 -2.71 -5.79
N ASN A 82 14.54 -2.03 -6.22
CA ASN A 82 15.40 -2.52 -7.29
C ASN A 82 16.09 -3.86 -6.91
N LYS A 83 16.55 -3.99 -5.66
CA LYS A 83 17.15 -5.24 -5.18
C LYS A 83 16.13 -6.37 -5.15
N ASP A 84 14.96 -6.12 -4.58
CA ASP A 84 13.87 -7.08 -4.50
C ASP A 84 13.40 -7.49 -5.91
N PHE A 85 13.22 -6.53 -6.82
CA PHE A 85 12.83 -6.80 -8.20
C PHE A 85 13.85 -7.70 -8.90
N ARG A 86 15.15 -7.40 -8.78
CA ARG A 86 16.23 -8.24 -9.34
C ARG A 86 16.24 -9.64 -8.72
N GLN A 87 16.00 -9.75 -7.42
CA GLN A 87 15.86 -11.05 -6.75
C GLN A 87 14.66 -11.84 -7.27
N GLN A 88 13.51 -11.18 -7.48
CA GLN A 88 12.34 -11.83 -8.10
C GLN A 88 12.64 -12.26 -9.54
N MET A 89 13.37 -11.46 -10.32
CA MET A 89 13.81 -11.87 -11.66
C MET A 89 14.69 -13.12 -11.62
N GLN A 90 15.59 -13.26 -10.63
CA GLN A 90 16.40 -14.47 -10.47
C GLN A 90 15.55 -15.72 -10.15
N ASN A 91 14.48 -15.55 -9.37
CA ASN A 91 13.54 -16.62 -9.04
C ASN A 91 12.51 -16.90 -10.13
N TYR A 92 12.43 -16.06 -11.16
CA TYR A 92 11.47 -16.15 -12.26
C TYR A 92 11.45 -17.55 -12.92
N PRO A 93 12.60 -18.17 -13.29
CA PRO A 93 12.58 -19.46 -13.98
C PRO A 93 12.17 -20.63 -13.06
N GLN A 94 12.24 -20.44 -11.74
CA GLN A 94 12.02 -21.49 -10.74
C GLN A 94 10.61 -21.47 -10.15
N ASN A 95 9.96 -20.30 -10.13
CA ASN A 95 8.69 -20.11 -9.43
C ASN A 95 7.64 -19.49 -10.36
N ASN A 96 6.66 -20.30 -10.76
CA ASN A 96 5.54 -19.87 -11.60
C ASN A 96 4.75 -18.69 -11.01
N HIS A 97 4.66 -18.57 -9.68
CA HIS A 97 3.97 -17.44 -9.05
C HIS A 97 4.76 -16.15 -9.19
N THR A 98 6.08 -16.19 -8.96
CA THR A 98 6.96 -15.04 -9.20
C THR A 98 6.93 -14.64 -10.67
N ALA A 99 6.94 -15.61 -11.58
CA ALA A 99 6.83 -15.35 -13.02
C ALA A 99 5.56 -14.57 -13.37
N LEU A 100 4.40 -15.05 -12.91
CA LEU A 100 3.12 -14.38 -13.12
C LEU A 100 3.09 -12.93 -12.61
N ILE A 101 3.68 -12.67 -11.43
CA ILE A 101 3.72 -11.32 -10.86
C ILE A 101 4.61 -10.41 -11.71
N LEU A 102 5.80 -10.87 -12.09
CA LEU A 102 6.73 -10.09 -12.90
C LEU A 102 6.16 -9.84 -14.30
N ASP A 103 5.51 -10.83 -14.90
CA ASP A 103 4.87 -10.70 -16.20
C ASP A 103 3.78 -9.62 -16.17
N ARG A 104 2.89 -9.66 -15.18
CA ARG A 104 1.88 -8.61 -14.99
C ARG A 104 2.49 -7.24 -14.79
N MET A 105 3.53 -7.13 -13.97
CA MET A 105 4.21 -5.84 -13.79
C MET A 105 4.80 -5.30 -15.10
N GLN A 106 5.37 -6.17 -15.93
CA GLN A 106 5.93 -5.78 -17.23
C GLN A 106 4.85 -5.30 -18.20
N GLU A 107 3.72 -6.01 -18.25
CA GLU A 107 2.57 -5.64 -19.08
C GLU A 107 1.91 -4.33 -18.60
N ASP A 108 1.62 -4.21 -17.31
CA ASP A 108 0.92 -3.06 -16.71
C ASP A 108 1.74 -1.77 -16.85
N PHE A 109 3.05 -1.86 -16.61
CA PHE A 109 3.94 -0.70 -16.64
C PHE A 109 4.64 -0.50 -17.98
N LYS A 110 4.48 -1.42 -18.94
CA LYS A 110 5.07 -1.35 -20.29
C LYS A 110 6.59 -1.20 -20.23
N CYS A 111 7.23 -2.14 -19.55
CA CYS A 111 8.65 -2.15 -19.26
C CYS A 111 9.23 -3.57 -19.39
N CYS A 112 10.55 -3.69 -19.42
CA CYS A 112 11.21 -5.00 -19.46
C CYS A 112 12.50 -5.00 -18.65
N GLY A 113 12.63 -5.98 -17.75
CA GLY A 113 13.76 -6.10 -16.82
C GLY A 113 13.78 -5.02 -15.74
N ALA A 114 14.81 -5.04 -14.88
CA ALA A 114 14.89 -4.10 -13.75
C ALA A 114 15.34 -2.72 -14.22
N ALA A 115 16.51 -2.65 -14.83
CA ALA A 115 17.10 -1.44 -15.42
C ALA A 115 16.84 -1.36 -16.93
N ASN A 116 16.85 -2.49 -17.62
CA ASN A 116 16.47 -2.62 -19.04
C ASN A 116 16.28 -4.09 -19.42
N TYR A 117 15.88 -4.33 -20.67
CA TYR A 117 15.63 -5.67 -21.21
C TYR A 117 16.86 -6.60 -21.17
N THR A 118 18.09 -6.08 -21.17
CA THR A 118 19.32 -6.90 -21.16
C THR A 118 19.56 -7.59 -19.82
N ASP A 119 18.86 -7.18 -18.74
CA ASP A 119 18.91 -7.89 -17.46
C ASP A 119 18.46 -9.35 -17.61
N TRP A 120 17.59 -9.66 -18.58
CA TRP A 120 17.12 -11.02 -18.84
C TRP A 120 18.16 -11.95 -19.45
N GLU A 121 19.12 -11.41 -20.22
CA GLU A 121 20.16 -12.21 -20.86
C GLU A 121 21.01 -12.95 -19.82
N LYS A 122 21.29 -12.30 -18.69
CA LYS A 122 22.06 -12.87 -17.57
C LYS A 122 21.29 -13.95 -16.82
N ILE A 123 19.97 -13.87 -16.80
CA ILE A 123 19.10 -14.74 -16.00
C ILE A 123 18.69 -15.98 -16.81
N LEU A 124 18.30 -15.79 -18.07
CA LEU A 124 17.91 -16.87 -18.96
C LEU A 124 19.11 -17.55 -19.63
N MET A 125 20.31 -16.96 -19.53
CA MET A 125 21.54 -17.42 -20.17
C MET A 125 21.41 -17.58 -21.69
N VAL A 126 20.54 -16.77 -22.31
CA VAL A 126 20.25 -16.80 -23.75
C VAL A 126 20.18 -15.37 -24.27
N THR A 127 20.88 -15.11 -25.37
CA THR A 127 20.85 -13.80 -26.05
C THR A 127 19.52 -13.62 -26.80
N LYS A 128 19.04 -12.37 -26.90
CA LYS A 128 17.77 -12.02 -27.55
C LYS A 128 16.57 -12.84 -27.06
N ARG A 129 16.52 -13.11 -25.75
CA ARG A 129 15.38 -13.76 -25.10
C ARG A 129 14.91 -12.93 -23.90
N VAL A 130 13.62 -12.65 -23.88
CA VAL A 130 12.89 -12.02 -22.77
C VAL A 130 11.57 -12.76 -22.55
N PRO A 131 10.90 -12.58 -21.41
CA PRO A 131 9.50 -12.99 -21.25
C PRO A 131 8.59 -12.36 -22.32
N ASP A 132 7.54 -13.08 -22.73
CA ASP A 132 6.57 -12.56 -23.70
C ASP A 132 5.80 -11.33 -23.18
N SER A 133 5.71 -11.18 -21.86
CA SER A 133 5.15 -10.02 -21.15
C SER A 133 5.93 -8.70 -21.40
N CYS A 134 7.17 -8.79 -21.87
CA CYS A 134 7.95 -7.62 -22.30
C CYS A 134 7.53 -7.09 -23.68
N CYS A 135 6.74 -7.83 -24.44
CA CYS A 135 6.37 -7.45 -25.79
C CYS A 135 5.32 -6.33 -25.83
N VAL A 136 5.44 -5.46 -26.83
CA VAL A 136 4.44 -4.42 -27.10
C VAL A 136 3.09 -5.05 -27.45
N ASN A 137 3.14 -6.12 -28.25
CA ASN A 137 2.00 -6.99 -28.53
C ASN A 137 2.29 -8.37 -27.95
N VAL A 138 1.65 -8.69 -26.83
CA VAL A 138 1.88 -9.96 -26.13
C VAL A 138 1.28 -11.10 -26.94
N THR A 139 2.14 -11.84 -27.63
CA THR A 139 1.82 -13.08 -28.34
C THR A 139 2.78 -14.17 -27.92
N GLN A 140 2.33 -15.43 -27.98
CA GLN A 140 3.15 -16.57 -27.61
C GLN A 140 4.46 -16.60 -28.42
N GLY A 141 5.59 -16.60 -27.71
CA GLY A 141 6.94 -16.65 -28.30
C GLY A 141 7.46 -15.33 -28.87
N CYS A 142 6.78 -14.20 -28.66
CA CYS A 142 7.26 -12.89 -29.13
C CYS A 142 8.60 -12.49 -28.50
N GLY A 143 8.87 -12.90 -27.25
CA GLY A 143 10.11 -12.60 -26.55
C GLY A 143 11.33 -13.36 -27.07
N ILE A 144 11.18 -14.21 -28.10
CA ILE A 144 12.25 -15.02 -28.69
C ILE A 144 12.73 -14.37 -29.98
N ASN A 145 14.05 -14.12 -30.10
CA ASN A 145 14.65 -13.49 -31.29
C ASN A 145 13.98 -12.16 -31.70
N PHE A 146 13.53 -11.40 -30.70
CA PHE A 146 12.81 -10.14 -30.88
C PHE A 146 13.63 -9.07 -31.61
N ASN A 147 12.96 -8.11 -32.24
CA ASN A 147 13.55 -6.83 -32.59
C ASN A 147 13.27 -5.79 -31.49
N MET A 148 14.11 -4.78 -31.38
CA MET A 148 13.93 -3.72 -30.36
C MET A 148 12.61 -2.95 -30.48
N LYS A 149 11.91 -3.03 -31.62
CA LYS A 149 10.60 -2.40 -31.84
C LYS A 149 9.45 -3.23 -31.28
N ASP A 150 9.67 -4.53 -31.06
CA ASP A 150 8.63 -5.48 -30.67
C ASP A 150 8.51 -5.58 -29.14
N ILE A 151 9.46 -5.01 -28.40
CA ILE A 151 9.53 -5.07 -26.93
C ILE A 151 9.64 -3.69 -26.28
N HIS A 152 9.26 -3.62 -25.02
CA HIS A 152 9.59 -2.50 -24.16
C HIS A 152 11.07 -2.56 -23.76
N THR A 153 11.85 -1.51 -24.03
CA THR A 153 13.29 -1.49 -23.72
C THR A 153 13.61 -0.87 -22.35
N GLU A 154 12.68 -0.07 -21.82
CA GLU A 154 12.82 0.64 -20.53
C GLU A 154 12.72 -0.33 -19.35
N GLY A 155 13.54 -0.11 -18.31
CA GLY A 155 13.49 -0.88 -17.08
C GLY A 155 12.28 -0.57 -16.21
N CYS A 156 11.74 -1.60 -15.57
CA CYS A 156 10.56 -1.49 -14.72
C CYS A 156 10.79 -0.68 -13.45
N VAL A 157 11.99 -0.69 -12.87
CA VAL A 157 12.27 0.04 -11.63
C VAL A 157 12.08 1.54 -11.83
N GLU A 158 12.65 2.09 -12.90
CA GLU A 158 12.52 3.51 -13.22
C GLU A 158 11.10 3.84 -13.70
N ARG A 159 10.47 2.95 -14.48
CA ARG A 159 9.12 3.17 -15.00
C ARG A 159 8.07 3.21 -13.89
N ILE A 160 8.13 2.27 -12.95
CA ILE A 160 7.27 2.22 -11.76
C ILE A 160 7.55 3.43 -10.86
N GLY A 161 8.84 3.76 -10.63
CA GLY A 161 9.22 4.94 -9.87
C GLY A 161 8.69 6.25 -10.47
N SER A 162 8.79 6.41 -11.78
CA SER A 162 8.26 7.55 -12.53
C SER A 162 6.74 7.61 -12.47
N TRP A 163 6.07 6.47 -12.63
CA TRP A 163 4.62 6.38 -12.48
C TRP A 163 4.18 6.82 -11.07
N LEU A 164 4.88 6.36 -10.03
CA LEU A 164 4.60 6.75 -8.65
C LEU A 164 4.79 8.25 -8.44
N ARG A 165 5.87 8.85 -8.97
CA ARG A 165 6.11 10.30 -8.90
C ARG A 165 5.04 11.11 -9.63
N ASN A 166 4.61 10.67 -10.80
CA ASN A 166 3.56 11.33 -11.58
C ASN A 166 2.19 11.23 -10.90
N LYS A 167 1.94 10.15 -10.16
CA LYS A 167 0.70 9.94 -9.38
C LYS A 167 0.82 10.42 -7.94
N MET A 168 1.97 10.95 -7.52
CA MET A 168 2.21 11.41 -6.16
C MET A 168 1.23 12.50 -5.74
N LEU A 169 0.79 13.37 -6.65
CA LEU A 169 -0.22 14.39 -6.36
C LEU A 169 -1.56 13.77 -5.96
N VAL A 170 -1.98 12.69 -6.64
CA VAL A 170 -3.22 11.97 -6.31
C VAL A 170 -3.11 11.31 -4.93
N VAL A 171 -1.96 10.69 -4.64
CA VAL A 171 -1.70 10.07 -3.33
C VAL A 171 -1.69 11.13 -2.22
N ALA A 172 -1.04 12.27 -2.45
CA ALA A 172 -1.01 13.38 -1.50
C ALA A 172 -2.41 13.98 -1.27
N ALA A 173 -3.21 14.13 -2.31
CA ALA A 173 -4.59 14.61 -2.20
C ALA A 173 -5.46 13.62 -1.40
N ALA A 174 -5.29 12.31 -1.61
CA ALA A 174 -5.99 11.29 -0.85
C ALA A 174 -5.61 11.32 0.65
N ALA A 175 -4.31 11.41 0.96
CA ALA A 175 -3.83 11.54 2.34
C ALA A 175 -4.37 12.81 3.03
N LEU A 176 -4.32 13.95 2.34
CA LEU A 176 -4.92 15.19 2.86
C LEU A 176 -6.42 15.04 3.14
N GLY A 177 -7.15 14.35 2.26
CA GLY A 177 -8.56 14.06 2.44
C GLY A 177 -8.84 13.17 3.66
N ILE A 178 -8.01 12.15 3.89
CA ILE A 178 -8.09 11.27 5.06
C ILE A 178 -7.86 12.10 6.33
N ALA A 179 -6.75 12.83 6.41
CA ALA A 179 -6.43 13.69 7.55
C ALA A 179 -7.54 14.71 7.84
N PHE A 180 -8.16 15.29 6.81
CA PHE A 180 -9.29 16.22 6.98
C PHE A 180 -10.51 15.53 7.63
N VAL A 181 -10.88 14.35 7.14
CA VAL A 181 -12.01 13.57 7.70
C VAL A 181 -11.73 13.14 9.15
N GLU A 182 -10.50 12.77 9.47
CA GLU A 182 -10.09 12.43 10.84
C GLU A 182 -10.24 13.61 11.79
N VAL A 183 -9.78 14.80 11.39
CA VAL A 183 -9.92 16.03 12.19
C VAL A 183 -11.40 16.35 12.45
N LEU A 184 -12.27 16.24 11.44
CA LEU A 184 -13.71 16.40 11.62
C LEU A 184 -14.27 15.35 12.60
N GLY A 185 -13.85 14.10 12.49
CA GLY A 185 -14.25 13.02 13.41
C GLY A 185 -13.87 13.32 14.87
N ILE A 186 -12.66 13.84 15.10
CA ILE A 186 -12.19 14.25 16.44
C ILE A 186 -13.04 15.43 16.96
N ILE A 187 -13.27 16.46 16.14
CA ILE A 187 -14.08 17.63 16.51
C ILE A 187 -15.48 17.18 16.93
N PHE A 188 -16.15 16.36 16.11
CA PHE A 188 -17.49 15.86 16.42
C PHE A 188 -17.51 15.01 17.69
N ALA A 189 -16.55 14.10 17.87
CA ALA A 189 -16.45 13.30 19.09
C ALA A 189 -16.28 14.19 20.34
N CYS A 190 -15.41 15.20 20.27
CA CYS A 190 -15.21 16.15 21.37
C CYS A 190 -16.46 17.00 21.65
N CYS A 191 -17.14 17.48 20.61
CA CYS A 191 -18.40 18.23 20.74
C CYS A 191 -19.50 17.38 21.39
N LEU A 192 -19.68 16.13 20.96
CA LEU A 192 -20.65 15.20 21.55
C LEU A 192 -20.34 14.91 23.02
N VAL A 193 -19.07 14.66 23.36
CA VAL A 193 -18.65 14.47 24.75
C VAL A 193 -18.94 15.70 25.63
N LYS A 194 -18.73 16.91 25.10
CA LYS A 194 -19.07 18.17 25.80
C LYS A 194 -20.58 18.34 25.97
N SER A 195 -21.37 18.07 24.93
CA SER A 195 -22.84 18.14 24.96
C SER A 195 -23.42 17.19 26.01
N ILE A 196 -22.97 15.92 26.02
CA ILE A 196 -23.38 14.93 27.02
C ILE A 196 -23.04 15.41 28.43
N ARG A 197 -21.86 16.00 28.66
CA ARG A 197 -21.47 16.55 29.97
C ARG A 197 -22.42 17.66 30.43
N SER A 198 -22.71 18.63 29.56
CA SER A 198 -23.55 19.76 29.92
C SER A 198 -24.98 19.31 30.27
N GLY A 199 -25.51 18.31 29.55
CA GLY A 199 -26.81 17.71 29.85
C GLY A 199 -26.89 17.03 31.22
N TYR A 200 -25.76 16.62 31.83
CA TYR A 200 -25.72 16.07 33.19
C TYR A 200 -25.63 17.13 34.28
N GLU A 201 -25.03 18.29 34.01
CA GLU A 201 -24.90 19.36 35.01
C GLU A 201 -26.22 20.10 35.24
N VAL A 202 -27.23 19.89 34.37
CA VAL A 202 -28.56 20.50 34.44
C VAL A 202 -29.66 19.56 35.00
N MET A 203 -29.31 18.33 35.40
CA MET A 203 -30.22 17.35 36.03
C MET A 203 -29.78 17.06 37.46
#